data_AF-A0A7W1W407-F1
#
_entry.id   AF-A0A7W1W407-F1
#
_cell.length_a   1.000
_cell.length_b   1.000
_cell.length_c   1.000
_cell.angle_alpha   90.00
_cell.angle_beta   90.00
_cell.angle_gamma   90.00
#
_symmetry.space_group_name_H-M   'P 1'
#
loop_
_entity.id
_entity.type
_entity.pdbx_description
1 polymer ?
#
loop_
_entity_poly.entity_id
_entity_poly.type
_entity_poly.pdbx_seq_one_letter_code
_entity_poly.pdbx_strand_id
1 'polypeptide(L)'
;MCLAFSANAQRRKTTSKRTTRPAAATRTINSAEIKSGADKVSTQIKNLSKFIYNLGGVSRVIEDLDREIAARKASPNAPELNAKIKRDVITSIKNLRAGLVALEIEFRTKPALRNYLFQIQGISDMSGIAEDQATAGRLSESGKTLLLVVEKLSDTLVAMP
;
A
#
# COMPACT_ATOMS: atom_id res chain seq x y z
N MET A 1 -59.22 68.72 -24.39
CA MET A 1 -59.20 67.62 -23.40
C MET A 1 -57.91 66.85 -23.58
N CYS A 2 -57.01 66.95 -22.61
CA CYS A 2 -55.71 66.28 -22.57
C CYS A 2 -55.83 65.00 -21.73
N LEU A 3 -55.31 63.87 -22.21
CA LEU A 3 -55.03 62.70 -21.37
C LEU A 3 -53.68 62.11 -21.80
N ALA A 4 -52.67 62.33 -20.97
CA ALA A 4 -51.35 61.72 -21.07
C ALA A 4 -51.33 60.47 -20.16
N PHE A 5 -51.00 59.32 -20.73
CA PHE A 5 -50.74 58.10 -19.96
C PHE A 5 -49.24 58.00 -19.64
N SER A 6 -48.88 58.06 -18.35
CA SER A 6 -47.52 57.74 -17.89
C SER A 6 -47.48 56.27 -17.45
N ALA A 7 -46.72 55.44 -18.16
CA ALA A 7 -46.45 54.06 -17.78
C ALA A 7 -45.21 54.03 -16.87
N ASN A 8 -45.41 53.74 -15.58
CA ASN A 8 -44.32 53.57 -14.62
C ASN A 8 -44.01 52.06 -14.50
N ALA A 9 -42.96 51.58 -15.17
CA ALA A 9 -42.55 50.17 -15.12
C ALA A 9 -41.53 49.95 -13.98
N GLN A 10 -42.00 49.33 -12.90
CA GLN A 10 -41.25 49.04 -11.68
C GLN A 10 -40.23 47.91 -11.91
N ARG A 11 -38.92 48.21 -11.95
CA ARG A 11 -37.85 47.20 -12.03
C ARG A 11 -37.79 46.40 -10.72
N ARG A 12 -38.22 45.13 -10.78
CA ARG A 12 -38.03 44.13 -9.71
C ARG A 12 -36.54 43.83 -9.54
N LYS A 13 -35.96 44.21 -8.40
CA LYS A 13 -34.63 43.75 -7.96
C LYS A 13 -34.73 42.25 -7.62
N THR A 14 -34.08 41.41 -8.42
CA THR A 14 -33.85 40.01 -8.09
C THR A 14 -32.63 39.91 -7.17
N THR A 15 -32.87 39.55 -5.91
CA THR A 15 -31.83 39.26 -4.93
C THR A 15 -31.21 37.90 -5.29
N SER A 16 -30.03 37.93 -5.91
CA SER A 16 -29.23 36.72 -6.14
C SER A 16 -28.74 36.18 -4.79
N LYS A 17 -29.29 35.05 -4.35
CA LYS A 17 -28.78 34.29 -3.21
C LYS A 17 -27.40 33.75 -3.58
N ARG A 18 -26.37 34.39 -3.02
CA ARG A 18 -24.97 33.93 -3.05
C ARG A 18 -24.89 32.56 -2.36
N THR A 19 -24.69 31.51 -3.14
CA THR A 19 -24.34 30.18 -2.67
C THR A 19 -23.02 30.23 -1.91
N THR A 20 -23.06 29.91 -0.62
CA THR A 20 -21.87 29.73 0.22
C THR A 20 -21.11 28.48 -0.24
N ARG A 21 -19.89 28.69 -0.72
CA ARG A 21 -18.97 27.68 -1.29
C ARG A 21 -18.38 26.80 -0.16
N PRO A 22 -18.63 25.47 -0.10
CA PRO A 22 -18.09 24.59 0.94
C PRO A 22 -16.64 24.12 0.68
N ALA A 23 -15.80 24.95 0.07
CA ALA A 23 -14.47 24.54 -0.39
C ALA A 23 -13.45 24.28 0.74
N ALA A 24 -13.66 24.82 1.95
CA ALA A 24 -12.74 24.67 3.06
C ALA A 24 -12.82 23.26 3.67
N ALA A 25 -14.02 22.76 3.96
CA ALA A 25 -14.23 21.46 4.60
C ALA A 25 -13.74 20.29 3.74
N THR A 26 -13.96 20.32 2.42
CA THR A 26 -13.48 19.27 1.50
C THR A 26 -11.95 19.21 1.43
N ARG A 27 -11.26 20.36 1.51
CA ARG A 27 -9.78 20.41 1.49
C ARG A 27 -9.18 19.80 2.75
N THR A 28 -9.75 20.06 3.93
CA THR A 28 -9.27 19.52 5.21
C THR A 28 -9.47 18.01 5.32
N ILE A 29 -10.58 17.49 4.79
CA ILE A 29 -10.85 16.05 4.74
C ILE A 29 -9.83 15.35 3.83
N ASN A 30 -9.58 15.90 2.63
CA ASN A 30 -8.58 15.34 1.71
C ASN A 30 -7.18 15.30 2.33
N SER A 31 -6.75 16.34 3.04
CA SER A 31 -5.43 16.34 3.69
C SER A 31 -5.31 15.29 4.79
N ALA A 32 -6.37 15.08 5.58
CA ALA A 32 -6.38 14.05 6.61
C ALA A 32 -6.35 12.63 6.00
N GLU A 33 -7.10 12.40 4.92
CA GLU A 33 -7.09 11.13 4.19
C GLU A 33 -5.73 10.83 3.55
N ILE A 34 -5.10 11.84 2.93
CA ILE A 34 -3.76 11.72 2.35
C ILE A 34 -2.74 11.37 3.44
N LYS A 35 -2.75 12.10 4.56
CA LYS A 35 -1.86 11.80 5.69
C LYS A 35 -2.06 10.38 6.24
N SER A 36 -3.31 9.96 6.42
CA SER A 36 -3.62 8.59 6.84
C SER A 36 -3.14 7.54 5.84
N GLY A 37 -3.23 7.82 4.54
CA GLY A 37 -2.66 6.97 3.49
C GLY A 37 -1.13 6.88 3.59
N ALA A 38 -0.46 8.01 3.76
CA ALA A 38 1.00 8.08 3.93
C ALA A 38 1.47 7.31 5.19
N ASP A 39 0.75 7.42 6.30
CA ASP A 39 1.04 6.67 7.54
C ASP A 39 0.96 5.15 7.31
N LYS A 40 -0.02 4.70 6.52
CA LYS A 40 -0.17 3.28 6.16
C LYS A 40 0.94 2.81 5.22
N VAL A 41 1.31 3.61 4.21
CA VAL A 41 2.46 3.34 3.34
C VAL A 41 3.74 3.21 4.16
N SER A 42 4.01 4.16 5.06
CA SER A 42 5.17 4.13 5.96
C SER A 42 5.19 2.88 6.85
N THR A 43 4.02 2.47 7.33
CA THR A 43 3.87 1.24 8.13
C THR A 43 4.24 0.00 7.30
N GLN A 44 3.77 -0.11 6.06
CA GLN A 44 4.12 -1.24 5.20
C GLN A 44 5.61 -1.27 4.85
N ILE A 45 6.23 -0.11 4.59
CA ILE A 45 7.69 0.00 4.40
C ILE A 45 8.42 -0.59 5.61
N LYS A 46 8.08 -0.14 6.83
CA LYS A 46 8.72 -0.63 8.06
C LYS A 46 8.56 -2.14 8.24
N ASN A 47 7.38 -2.67 7.96
CA ASN A 47 7.11 -4.11 8.09
C ASN A 47 7.92 -4.92 7.07
N LEU A 48 7.92 -4.50 5.80
CA LEU A 48 8.68 -5.15 4.74
C LEU A 48 10.18 -5.07 5.01
N SER A 49 10.73 -3.90 5.35
CA SER A 49 12.16 -3.75 5.63
C SER A 49 12.63 -4.64 6.78
N LYS A 50 11.85 -4.72 7.87
CA LYS A 50 12.14 -5.63 9.00
C LYS A 50 12.12 -7.08 8.56
N PHE A 51 11.11 -7.46 7.78
CA PHE A 51 11.01 -8.82 7.26
C PHE A 51 12.20 -9.17 6.36
N ILE A 52 12.55 -8.31 5.40
CA ILE A 52 13.66 -8.53 4.47
C ILE A 52 15.00 -8.65 5.23
N TYR A 53 15.23 -7.79 6.23
CA TYR A 53 16.42 -7.87 7.07
C TYR A 53 16.53 -9.24 7.78
N ASN A 54 15.43 -9.71 8.36
CA ASN A 54 15.39 -11.02 9.02
C ASN A 54 15.50 -12.19 8.02
N LEU A 55 14.90 -12.06 6.85
CA LEU A 55 14.91 -13.07 5.79
C LEU A 55 16.33 -13.39 5.33
N GLY A 56 17.22 -12.39 5.28
CA GLY A 56 18.63 -12.61 4.94
C GLY A 56 19.33 -13.62 5.86
N GLY A 57 19.13 -13.49 7.17
CA GLY A 57 19.66 -14.44 8.16
C GLY A 57 18.98 -15.81 8.09
N VAL A 58 17.66 -15.82 7.98
CA VAL A 58 16.86 -17.07 7.93
C VAL A 58 17.15 -17.88 6.66
N SER A 59 17.37 -17.23 5.52
CA SER A 59 17.67 -17.91 4.24
C SER A 59 18.96 -18.73 4.36
N ARG A 60 20.00 -18.16 4.99
CA ARG A 60 21.26 -18.87 5.23
C ARG A 60 21.08 -20.08 6.13
N VAL A 61 20.31 -19.95 7.22
CA VAL A 61 20.02 -21.08 8.13
C VAL A 61 19.30 -22.20 7.39
N ILE A 62 18.35 -21.87 6.52
CA ILE A 62 17.64 -22.85 5.70
C ILE A 62 18.59 -23.57 4.73
N GLU A 63 19.46 -22.82 4.04
CA GLU A 63 20.45 -23.39 3.11
C GLU A 63 21.45 -24.31 3.81
N ASP A 64 21.93 -23.93 5.00
CA ASP A 64 22.84 -24.75 5.81
C ASP A 64 22.14 -26.04 6.27
N LEU A 65 20.90 -25.94 6.78
CA LEU A 65 20.11 -27.11 7.16
C LEU A 65 19.81 -28.03 5.97
N ASP A 66 19.43 -27.49 4.81
CA ASP A 66 19.19 -28.27 3.58
C ASP A 66 20.45 -29.06 3.19
N ARG A 67 21.63 -28.42 3.28
CA ARG A 67 22.92 -29.06 2.98
C ARG A 67 23.26 -30.17 3.96
N GLU A 68 23.09 -29.94 5.27
CA GLU A 68 23.36 -30.94 6.30
C GLU A 68 22.41 -32.14 6.20
N ILE A 69 21.13 -31.90 5.90
CA ILE A 69 20.12 -32.94 5.68
C ILE A 69 20.50 -33.77 4.46
N ALA A 70 20.82 -33.12 3.34
CA ALA A 70 21.26 -33.81 2.11
C ALA A 70 22.54 -34.64 2.34
N ALA A 71 23.47 -34.14 3.15
CA ALA A 71 24.70 -34.83 3.52
C ALA A 71 24.51 -35.92 4.60
N ARG A 72 23.29 -36.11 5.13
CA ARG A 72 22.98 -37.00 6.28
C ARG A 72 23.83 -36.70 7.52
N LYS A 73 24.22 -35.44 7.70
CA LYS A 73 25.01 -34.94 8.84
C LYS A 73 24.15 -34.17 9.86
N ALA A 74 22.91 -33.86 9.50
CA ALA A 74 22.01 -33.11 10.36
C ALA A 74 21.50 -33.94 11.56
N SER A 75 21.11 -33.25 12.62
CA SER A 75 20.41 -33.88 13.75
C SER A 75 19.07 -34.52 13.30
N PRO A 76 18.55 -35.52 14.02
CA PRO A 76 17.28 -36.17 13.67
C PRO A 76 16.08 -35.21 13.54
N ASN A 77 16.09 -34.09 14.28
CA ASN A 77 15.00 -33.11 14.29
C ASN A 77 15.17 -32.01 13.22
N ALA A 78 16.33 -31.96 12.53
CA ALA A 78 16.63 -30.91 11.57
C ALA A 78 15.64 -30.82 10.38
N PRO A 79 15.16 -31.93 9.78
CA PRO A 79 14.19 -31.85 8.68
C PRO A 79 12.88 -31.19 9.08
N GLU A 80 12.33 -31.53 10.25
CA GLU A 80 11.09 -30.96 10.75
C GLU A 80 11.25 -29.47 11.09
N LEU A 81 12.35 -29.12 11.76
CA LEU A 81 12.68 -27.73 12.08
C LEU A 81 12.79 -26.89 10.81
N ASN A 82 13.53 -27.38 9.81
CA ASN A 82 13.71 -26.68 8.54
C ASN A 82 12.36 -26.49 7.81
N ALA A 83 11.52 -27.53 7.76
CA ALA A 83 10.17 -27.44 7.20
C ALA A 83 9.30 -26.42 7.97
N LYS A 84 9.46 -26.32 9.29
CA LYS A 84 8.76 -25.31 10.10
C LYS A 84 9.22 -23.90 9.76
N ILE A 85 10.54 -23.65 9.70
CA ILE A 85 11.08 -22.32 9.36
C ILE A 85 10.59 -21.89 7.97
N LYS A 86 10.64 -22.78 6.97
CA LYS A 86 10.12 -22.52 5.62
C LYS A 86 8.63 -22.12 5.65
N ARG A 87 7.80 -22.85 6.40
CA ARG A 87 6.38 -22.52 6.58
C ARG A 87 6.15 -21.18 7.27
N ASP A 88 6.96 -20.85 8.27
CA ASP A 88 6.86 -19.59 9.00
C ASP A 88 7.22 -18.39 8.10
N VAL A 89 8.23 -18.54 7.23
CA VAL A 89 8.59 -17.54 6.21
C VAL A 89 7.45 -17.33 5.22
N ILE A 90 6.90 -18.41 4.65
CA ILE A 90 5.79 -18.31 3.68
C ILE A 90 4.56 -17.66 4.32
N THR A 91 4.23 -18.03 5.56
CA THR A 91 3.13 -17.42 6.32
C THR A 91 3.35 -15.93 6.53
N SER A 92 4.58 -15.53 6.85
CA SER A 92 4.94 -14.12 7.03
C SER A 92 4.75 -13.32 5.74
N ILE A 93 5.14 -13.88 4.59
CA ILE A 93 4.95 -13.23 3.27
C ILE A 93 3.46 -13.09 2.95
N LYS A 94 2.65 -14.13 3.21
CA LYS A 94 1.18 -14.07 3.05
C LYS A 94 0.55 -12.93 3.85
N ASN A 95 0.99 -12.75 5.10
CA ASN A 95 0.51 -11.68 5.97
C ASN A 95 0.90 -10.29 5.44
N LEU A 96 2.13 -10.14 4.93
CA LEU A 96 2.58 -8.89 4.30
C LEU A 96 1.77 -8.59 3.04
N ARG A 97 1.58 -9.59 2.16
CA ARG A 97 0.75 -9.49 0.96
C ARG A 97 -0.66 -9.02 1.29
N ALA A 98 -1.30 -9.55 2.32
CA ALA A 98 -2.63 -9.12 2.72
C ALA A 98 -2.67 -7.61 3.05
N GLY A 99 -1.65 -7.10 3.74
CA GLY A 99 -1.51 -5.67 4.02
C GLY A 99 -1.32 -4.82 2.76
N LEU A 100 -0.53 -5.30 1.80
CA LEU A 100 -0.26 -4.63 0.52
C LEU A 100 -1.49 -4.59 -0.39
N VAL A 101 -2.22 -5.71 -0.47
CA VAL A 101 -3.49 -5.78 -1.21
C VAL A 101 -4.51 -4.79 -0.63
N ALA A 102 -4.65 -4.76 0.70
CA ALA A 102 -5.54 -3.83 1.37
C ALA A 102 -5.15 -2.36 1.08
N LEU A 103 -3.85 -2.06 1.10
CA LEU A 103 -3.32 -0.73 0.81
C LEU A 103 -3.61 -0.30 -0.65
N GLU A 104 -3.36 -1.17 -1.62
CA GLU A 104 -3.62 -0.87 -3.03
C GLU A 104 -5.13 -0.68 -3.31
N ILE A 105 -5.99 -1.49 -2.69
CA ILE A 105 -7.45 -1.31 -2.74
C ILE A 105 -7.85 0.05 -2.16
N GLU A 106 -7.26 0.46 -1.05
CA GLU A 106 -7.55 1.75 -0.40
C GLU A 106 -7.19 2.92 -1.32
N PHE A 107 -6.02 2.88 -1.96
CA PHE A 107 -5.60 3.90 -2.93
C PHE A 107 -6.52 3.98 -4.15
N ARG A 108 -7.05 2.83 -4.58
CA ARG A 108 -7.99 2.76 -5.70
C ARG A 108 -9.38 3.30 -5.35
N THR A 109 -9.84 3.08 -4.13
CA THR A 109 -11.21 3.35 -3.69
C THR A 109 -11.39 4.74 -3.07
N LYS A 110 -10.36 5.32 -2.45
CA LYS A 110 -10.42 6.66 -1.86
C LYS A 110 -10.11 7.75 -2.90
N PRO A 111 -11.03 8.69 -3.16
CA PRO A 111 -10.81 9.75 -4.15
C PRO A 111 -9.55 10.58 -3.89
N ALA A 112 -9.23 10.89 -2.63
CA ALA A 112 -8.05 11.67 -2.27
C ALA A 112 -6.72 10.93 -2.55
N LEU A 113 -6.73 9.59 -2.59
CA LEU A 113 -5.53 8.77 -2.80
C LEU A 113 -5.35 8.33 -4.25
N ARG A 114 -6.39 8.43 -5.09
CA ARG A 114 -6.36 7.99 -6.50
C ARG A 114 -5.23 8.61 -7.31
N ASN A 115 -4.88 9.86 -7.02
CA ASN A 115 -3.80 10.56 -7.72
C ASN A 115 -2.43 9.91 -7.50
N TYR A 116 -2.26 9.09 -6.46
CA TYR A 116 -1.02 8.38 -6.14
C TYR A 116 -1.07 6.90 -6.53
N LEU A 117 -2.22 6.41 -7.02
CA LEU A 117 -2.41 4.99 -7.36
C LEU A 117 -1.36 4.49 -8.34
N PHE A 118 -0.99 5.29 -9.34
CA PHE A 118 -0.02 4.89 -10.37
C PHE A 118 1.36 4.54 -9.79
N GLN A 119 1.73 5.09 -8.63
CA GLN A 119 3.01 4.80 -7.98
C GLN A 119 2.98 3.45 -7.28
N ILE A 120 1.87 3.15 -6.61
CA ILE A 120 1.70 1.94 -5.82
C ILE A 120 1.09 0.78 -6.62
N GLN A 121 0.59 1.02 -7.82
CA GLN A 121 -0.06 -0.01 -8.63
C GLN A 121 0.86 -1.22 -8.88
N GLY A 122 0.31 -2.41 -8.71
CA GLY A 122 0.97 -3.70 -8.92
C GLY A 122 1.72 -4.24 -7.71
N ILE A 123 1.71 -3.56 -6.55
CA ILE A 123 2.33 -4.11 -5.32
C ILE A 123 1.66 -5.41 -4.85
N SER A 124 0.35 -5.57 -5.11
CA SER A 124 -0.36 -6.83 -4.86
C SER A 124 0.24 -7.98 -5.66
N ASP A 125 0.56 -7.73 -6.92
CA ASP A 125 1.03 -8.75 -7.85
C ASP A 125 2.49 -9.11 -7.55
N MET A 126 3.34 -8.12 -7.30
CA MET A 126 4.73 -8.35 -6.88
C MET A 126 4.81 -9.12 -5.56
N SER A 127 3.94 -8.81 -4.60
CA SER A 127 3.89 -9.58 -3.34
C SER A 127 3.38 -11.01 -3.53
N GLY A 128 2.49 -11.25 -4.51
CA GLY A 128 2.13 -12.60 -4.96
C GLY A 128 3.31 -13.35 -5.57
N ILE A 129 4.07 -12.70 -6.46
CA ILE A 129 5.29 -13.28 -7.05
C ILE A 129 6.31 -13.64 -5.96
N ALA A 130 6.51 -12.77 -4.97
CA ALA A 130 7.40 -13.04 -3.84
C ALA A 130 6.95 -14.26 -3.01
N GLU A 131 5.65 -14.42 -2.80
CA GLU A 131 5.06 -15.58 -2.13
C GLU A 131 5.32 -16.88 -2.92
N ASP A 132 5.11 -16.85 -4.24
CA ASP A 132 5.35 -18.00 -5.12
C ASP A 132 6.84 -18.38 -5.15
N GLN A 133 7.73 -17.39 -5.20
CA GLN A 133 9.18 -17.61 -5.11
C GLN A 133 9.56 -18.26 -3.78
N ALA A 134 9.01 -17.79 -2.66
CA ALA A 134 9.30 -18.39 -1.36
C ALA A 134 8.76 -19.81 -1.22
N THR A 135 7.56 -20.05 -1.74
CA THR A 135 6.95 -21.40 -1.81
C THR A 135 7.80 -22.36 -2.64
N ALA A 136 8.44 -21.85 -3.70
CA ALA A 136 9.39 -22.60 -4.52
C ALA A 136 10.81 -22.72 -3.89
N GLY A 137 11.02 -22.25 -2.65
CA GLY A 137 12.32 -22.28 -1.98
C GLY A 137 13.31 -21.21 -2.45
N ARG A 138 12.90 -20.29 -3.33
CA ARG A 138 13.73 -19.20 -3.86
C ARG A 138 13.66 -17.97 -2.96
N LEU A 139 14.17 -18.10 -1.73
CA LEU A 139 14.03 -17.08 -0.69
C LEU A 139 14.80 -15.79 -0.98
N SER A 140 16.00 -15.89 -1.55
CA SER A 140 16.76 -14.72 -2.02
C SER A 140 15.95 -13.90 -3.04
N GLU A 141 15.31 -14.59 -3.98
CA GLU A 141 14.58 -13.94 -5.07
C GLU A 141 13.28 -13.32 -4.56
N SER A 142 12.60 -14.02 -3.64
CA SER A 142 11.47 -13.49 -2.88
C SER A 142 11.83 -12.19 -2.15
N GLY A 143 12.96 -12.17 -1.44
CA GLY A 143 13.45 -10.97 -0.77
C GLY A 143 13.73 -9.80 -1.72
N LYS A 144 14.35 -10.07 -2.88
CA LYS A 144 14.59 -9.05 -3.92
C LYS A 144 13.29 -8.49 -4.48
N THR A 145 12.29 -9.34 -4.76
CA THR A 145 10.99 -8.87 -5.23
C THR A 145 10.27 -8.03 -4.16
N LEU A 146 10.36 -8.38 -2.88
CA LEU A 146 9.82 -7.56 -1.79
C LEU A 146 10.57 -6.22 -1.63
N LEU A 147 11.87 -6.17 -1.95
CA LEU A 147 12.63 -4.93 -1.96
C LEU A 147 12.10 -3.95 -3.01
N LEU A 148 11.75 -4.42 -4.22
CA LEU A 148 11.12 -3.59 -5.25
C LEU A 148 9.77 -3.01 -4.79
N VAL A 149 9.03 -3.77 -3.96
CA VAL A 149 7.80 -3.26 -3.34
C VAL A 149 8.13 -2.13 -2.35
N VAL A 150 9.18 -2.27 -1.54
CA VAL A 150 9.64 -1.20 -0.63
C VAL A 150 10.03 0.06 -1.41
N GLU A 151 10.72 -0.08 -2.55
CA GLU A 151 11.09 1.05 -3.40
C GLU A 151 9.86 1.80 -3.89
N LYS A 152 8.87 1.12 -4.47
CA LYS A 152 7.61 1.76 -4.92
C LYS A 152 6.83 2.41 -3.79
N LEU A 153 6.77 1.79 -2.62
CA LEU A 153 6.13 2.38 -1.45
C LEU A 153 6.88 3.64 -0.99
N SER A 154 8.21 3.63 -1.06
CA SER A 154 9.04 4.78 -0.70
C SER A 154 8.83 5.93 -1.67
N ASP A 155 8.80 5.66 -2.99
CA ASP A 155 8.48 6.65 -4.01
C ASP A 155 7.08 7.24 -3.79
N THR A 156 6.10 6.39 -3.49
CA THR A 156 4.73 6.81 -3.16
C THR A 156 4.73 7.78 -1.98
N LEU A 157 5.51 7.49 -0.93
CA LEU A 157 5.59 8.35 0.24
C LEU A 157 6.22 9.71 -0.08
N VAL A 158 7.23 9.75 -0.96
CA VAL A 158 7.86 11.00 -1.43
C VAL A 158 6.89 11.85 -2.26
N ALA A 159 5.99 11.21 -3.01
CA ALA A 159 5.00 11.91 -3.82
C ALA A 159 3.81 12.48 -3.03
N MET A 160 3.61 12.02 -1.79
CA MET A 160 2.51 12.47 -0.93
C MET A 160 2.92 13.74 -0.15
N PRO A 161 2.01 14.74 -0.05
CA PRO A 161 2.24 16.02 0.63
C PRO A 161 2.15 15.94 2.16
#